data_AF-A0A2M7VXB5-F1
#
_entry.id   AF-A0A2M7VXB5-F1
#
_cell.length_a   1.000
_cell.length_b   1.000
_cell.length_c   1.000
_cell.angle_alpha   90.00
_cell.angle_beta   90.00
_cell.angle_gamma   90.00
#
_symmetry.space_group_name_H-M   'P 1'
#
loop_
_entity.id
_entity.type
_entity.pdbx_description
1 polymer ?
#
loop_
_entity_poly.entity_id
_entity_poly.type
_entity_poly.pdbx_seq_one_letter_code
_entity_poly.pdbx_strand_id
1 'polypeptide(L)'
;MRDLPDYQKLKEASQRFYNNIGRVFSPALNEEIFFSADGFNHIIFKKHRSERERSSQILRFKLLPLVKKLIEKSTTYQEFEEIMKEF
;
A
#
# COMPACT_ATOMS: atom_id res chain seq x y z
N MET A 1 5.51 25.72 -5.96
CA MET A 1 5.23 24.42 -6.62
C MET A 1 6.40 24.06 -7.53
N ARG A 2 7.37 23.27 -7.05
CA ARG A 2 8.51 22.79 -7.85
C ARG A 2 8.88 21.39 -7.37
N ASP A 3 8.06 20.39 -7.74
CA ASP A 3 8.33 18.95 -7.50
C ASP A 3 7.65 18.05 -8.57
N LEU A 4 7.43 18.56 -9.78
CA LEU A 4 6.65 17.85 -10.81
C LEU A 4 7.41 16.71 -11.53
N PRO A 5 8.73 16.82 -11.84
CA PRO A 5 9.44 15.74 -12.55
C PRO A 5 9.68 14.49 -11.71
N ASP A 6 9.91 14.65 -10.41
CA ASP A 6 10.31 13.55 -9.53
C ASP A 6 9.13 12.71 -9.07
N TYR A 7 7.97 13.34 -8.86
CA TYR A 7 6.76 12.63 -8.45
C TYR A 7 6.28 11.63 -9.51
N GLN A 8 6.17 12.06 -10.77
CA GLN A 8 5.63 11.21 -11.84
C GLN A 8 6.57 10.03 -12.11
N LYS A 9 7.90 10.28 -12.15
CA LYS A 9 8.91 9.22 -12.27
C LYS A 9 8.84 8.23 -11.11
N LEU A 10 8.69 8.71 -9.87
CA LEU A 10 8.56 7.86 -8.70
C LEU A 10 7.29 7.02 -8.77
N LYS A 11 6.15 7.63 -9.13
CA LYS A 11 4.87 6.94 -9.30
C LYS A 11 4.99 5.80 -10.32
N GLU A 12 5.57 6.08 -11.49
CA GLU A 12 5.77 5.08 -12.54
C GLU A 12 6.72 3.96 -12.12
N ALA A 13 7.83 4.30 -11.46
CA ALA A 13 8.76 3.31 -10.92
C ALA A 13 8.08 2.42 -9.86
N SER A 14 7.30 3.02 -8.97
CA SER A 14 6.52 2.31 -7.96
C SER A 14 5.43 1.43 -8.57
N GLN A 15 4.77 1.88 -9.63
CA GLN A 15 3.77 1.08 -10.32
C GLN A 15 4.39 -0.12 -11.02
N ARG A 16 5.53 0.07 -11.72
CA ARG A 16 6.28 -1.05 -12.31
C ARG A 16 6.73 -2.06 -11.26
N PHE A 17 7.28 -1.57 -10.14
CA PHE A 17 7.67 -2.42 -9.02
C PHE A 17 6.47 -3.21 -8.48
N TYR A 18 5.35 -2.54 -8.20
CA TYR A 18 4.13 -3.15 -7.68
C TYR A 18 3.58 -4.23 -8.62
N ASN A 19 3.47 -3.91 -9.91
CA ASN A 19 2.96 -4.84 -10.93
C ASN A 19 3.87 -6.07 -11.11
N ASN A 20 5.19 -5.89 -10.98
CA ASN A 20 6.15 -7.00 -11.07
C ASN A 20 6.06 -7.98 -9.90
N ILE A 21 5.43 -7.61 -8.77
CA ILE A 21 5.21 -8.53 -7.66
C ILE A 21 4.22 -9.62 -8.07
N GLY A 22 3.11 -9.23 -8.71
CA GLY A 22 2.02 -10.14 -9.10
C GLY A 22 1.25 -10.68 -7.90
N ARG A 23 1.88 -11.57 -7.13
CA ARG A 23 1.34 -12.15 -5.89
C ARG A 23 2.45 -12.60 -4.95
N VAL A 24 2.15 -12.66 -3.65
CA VAL A 24 3.03 -13.25 -2.65
C VAL A 24 2.24 -14.07 -1.64
N PHE A 25 2.83 -15.13 -1.10
CA PHE A 25 2.22 -15.92 -0.04
C PHE A 25 2.34 -15.19 1.31
N SER A 26 1.25 -15.12 2.07
CA SER A 26 1.19 -14.57 3.41
C SER A 26 1.09 -15.70 4.44
N PRO A 27 2.13 -15.93 5.27
CA PRO A 27 2.06 -16.94 6.33
C PRO A 27 0.98 -16.61 7.38
N ALA A 28 0.78 -15.33 7.70
CA ALA A 28 -0.22 -14.89 8.67
C ALA A 28 -1.66 -15.20 8.25
N LEU A 29 -1.95 -15.17 6.94
CA LEU A 29 -3.29 -15.42 6.38
C LEU A 29 -3.41 -16.80 5.73
N ASN A 30 -2.28 -17.51 5.59
CA ASN A 30 -2.18 -18.80 4.90
C ASN A 30 -2.76 -18.79 3.48
N GLU A 31 -2.51 -17.71 2.72
CA GLU A 31 -3.07 -17.51 1.38
C GLU A 31 -2.14 -16.70 0.46
N GLU A 32 -2.42 -16.73 -0.86
CA GLU A 32 -1.77 -15.85 -1.84
C GLU A 32 -2.44 -14.47 -1.87
N ILE A 33 -1.64 -13.42 -1.64
CA ILE A 33 -2.07 -12.02 -1.70
C ILE A 33 -1.73 -11.45 -3.08
N PHE A 34 -2.74 -11.01 -3.80
CA PHE A 34 -2.61 -10.47 -5.16
C PHE A 34 -2.41 -8.95 -5.15
N PHE A 35 -1.45 -8.49 -5.95
CA PHE A 35 -1.11 -7.08 -6.12
C PHE A 35 -1.86 -6.52 -7.34
N SER A 36 -3.14 -6.17 -7.15
CA SER A 36 -4.04 -5.73 -8.22
C SER A 36 -3.94 -4.24 -8.54
N ALA A 37 -4.48 -3.83 -9.70
CA ALA A 37 -4.57 -2.42 -10.08
C ALA A 37 -5.35 -1.59 -9.05
N ASP A 38 -6.41 -2.16 -8.46
CA ASP A 38 -7.19 -1.50 -7.40
C ASP A 38 -6.36 -1.32 -6.12
N GLY A 39 -5.54 -2.32 -5.77
CA GLY A 39 -4.59 -2.23 -4.66
C GLY A 39 -3.60 -1.07 -4.84
N PHE A 40 -3.07 -0.88 -6.04
CA PHE A 40 -2.22 0.28 -6.35
C PHE A 40 -3.00 1.60 -6.29
N ASN A 41 -4.25 1.62 -6.77
CA ASN A 41 -5.10 2.81 -6.68
C ASN A 41 -5.34 3.26 -5.23
N HIS A 42 -5.42 2.34 -4.26
CA HIS A 42 -5.54 2.70 -2.84
C HIS A 42 -4.31 3.42 -2.25
N ILE A 43 -3.15 3.35 -2.92
CA ILE A 43 -1.96 4.13 -2.58
C ILE A 43 -2.15 5.60 -2.97
N ILE A 44 -2.87 5.86 -4.06
CA ILE A 44 -3.09 7.20 -4.63
C ILE A 44 -4.35 7.84 -4.03
N PHE A 45 -5.41 7.05 -3.85
CA PHE A 45 -6.73 7.51 -3.45
C PHE A 45 -7.12 7.00 -2.05
N LYS A 46 -7.97 7.77 -1.36
CA LYS A 46 -8.65 7.35 -0.14
C LYS A 46 -9.89 6.52 -0.47
N LYS A 47 -10.49 5.87 0.54
CA LYS A 47 -11.70 5.03 0.39
C LYS A 47 -12.88 5.77 -0.29
N HIS A 48 -12.99 7.08 -0.09
CA HIS A 48 -14.00 7.96 -0.70
C HIS A 48 -13.58 8.56 -2.04
N ARG A 49 -12.62 7.93 -2.74
CA ARG A 49 -12.11 8.31 -4.08
C ARG A 49 -11.46 9.70 -4.16
N SER A 50 -11.26 10.38 -3.04
CA SER A 50 -10.44 11.59 -3.01
C SER A 50 -8.97 11.23 -3.14
N GLU A 51 -8.23 12.05 -3.88
CA GLU A 51 -6.78 11.87 -4.01
C GLU A 51 -6.10 12.15 -2.66
N ARG A 52 -5.09 11.36 -2.32
CA ARG A 52 -4.24 11.61 -1.14
C ARG A 52 -3.29 12.76 -1.43
N GLU A 53 -2.88 13.47 -0.38
CA GLU A 53 -1.80 14.47 -0.49
C GLU A 53 -0.55 13.88 -1.15
N ARG A 54 0.10 14.63 -2.04
CA ARG A 54 1.27 14.15 -2.80
C ARG A 54 2.39 13.63 -1.90
N SER A 55 2.64 14.29 -0.76
CA SER A 55 3.61 13.84 0.24
C SER A 55 3.27 12.46 0.83
N SER A 56 1.98 12.21 1.10
CA SER A 56 1.49 10.91 1.58
C SER A 56 1.67 9.81 0.55
N GLN A 57 1.40 10.13 -0.72
CA GLN A 57 1.63 9.20 -1.84
C GLN A 57 3.12 8.88 -2.00
N ILE A 58 4.01 9.88 -1.99
CA ILE A 58 5.48 9.71 -2.08
C ILE A 58 5.99 8.81 -0.96
N LEU A 59 5.53 9.02 0.28
CA LEU A 59 5.90 8.17 1.41
C LEU A 59 5.51 6.71 1.15
N ARG A 60 4.28 6.46 0.68
CA ARG A 60 3.81 5.09 0.38
C ARG A 60 4.57 4.44 -0.76
N PHE A 61 4.87 5.20 -1.82
CA PHE A 61 5.73 4.74 -2.92
C PHE A 61 7.10 4.27 -2.44
N LYS A 62 7.74 5.02 -1.52
CA LYS A 62 9.02 4.64 -0.92
C LYS A 62 8.94 3.41 -0.01
N LEU A 63 7.80 3.17 0.62
CA LEU A 63 7.58 2.05 1.54
C LEU A 63 7.16 0.74 0.85
N LEU A 64 6.76 0.76 -0.42
CA LEU A 64 6.34 -0.43 -1.16
C LEU A 64 7.29 -1.63 -1.08
N PRO A 65 8.63 -1.47 -1.17
CA PRO A 65 9.55 -2.60 -1.02
C PRO A 65 9.47 -3.29 0.34
N LEU A 66 9.08 -2.56 1.40
CA LEU A 66 8.88 -3.12 2.73
C LEU A 66 7.55 -3.86 2.85
N VAL A 67 6.51 -3.44 2.12
CA VAL A 67 5.19 -4.11 2.13
C VAL A 67 5.32 -5.56 1.67
N LYS A 68 6.07 -5.81 0.59
CA LYS A 68 6.34 -7.19 0.12
C LYS A 68 6.98 -8.03 1.22
N LYS A 69 8.06 -7.51 1.83
CA LYS A 69 8.77 -8.20 2.92
C LYS A 69 7.89 -8.43 4.13
N LEU A 70 7.00 -7.49 4.45
CA LEU A 70 6.08 -7.61 5.57
C LEU A 70 5.11 -8.76 5.35
N ILE A 71 4.45 -8.83 4.18
CA ILE A 71 3.49 -9.90 3.87
C ILE A 71 4.18 -11.26 3.87
N GLU A 72 5.36 -11.39 3.28
CA GLU A 72 6.10 -12.66 3.20
C GLU A 72 6.64 -13.16 4.55
N LYS A 73 6.80 -12.26 5.55
CA LYS A 73 7.45 -12.60 6.84
C LYS A 73 6.52 -12.59 8.04
N SER A 74 5.42 -11.85 7.98
CA SER A 74 4.46 -11.79 9.08
C SER A 74 3.79 -13.15 9.26
N THR A 75 3.75 -13.64 10.49
CA THR A 75 3.12 -14.91 10.88
C THR A 75 1.87 -14.72 11.73
N THR A 76 1.56 -13.49 12.13
CA THR A 76 0.39 -13.14 12.93
C THR A 76 -0.27 -11.88 12.39
N TYR A 77 -1.59 -11.78 12.58
CA TYR A 77 -2.34 -10.52 12.46
C TYR A 77 -3.06 -10.28 13.79
N GLN A 78 -3.23 -9.02 14.16
CA GLN A 78 -3.87 -8.61 15.41
C GLN A 78 -5.09 -7.75 15.08
N GLU A 79 -6.21 -8.06 15.71
CA GLU A 79 -7.45 -7.30 15.58
C GLU A 79 -7.54 -6.29 16.73
N PHE A 80 -8.20 -5.16 16.47
CA PHE A 80 -8.51 -4.16 17.49
C PHE A 80 -10.01 -3.91 17.48
N GLU A 81 -10.65 -4.05 18.64
CA GLU A 81 -12.04 -3.67 18.86
C GLU A 81 -12.12 -2.32 19.57
N GLU A 82 -12.76 -1.35 18.95
CA GLU A 82 -13.09 -0.08 19.60
C GLU A 82 -14.40 -0.25 20.38
N ILE A 83 -14.30 -0.45 21.69
CA ILE A 83 -15.48 -0.46 22.57
C ILE A 83 -15.99 0.98 22.68
N MET A 84 -17.10 1.28 22.00
CA MET A 84 -17.82 2.54 22.22
C MET A 84 -18.30 2.58 23.68
N LYS A 85 -17.72 3.47 24.49
CA LYS A 85 -18.28 3.79 25.81
C LYS A 85 -19.57 4.58 25.59
N GLU A 86 -20.71 3.95 25.84
CA GLU A 86 -21.95 4.69 26.11
C GLU A 86 -21.76 5.47 27.41
N PHE A 87 -22.00 6.79 27.37
CA PHE A 87 -22.05 7.69 28.52
C PHE A 87 -23.50 7.99 28.87
#